data_AF-A0A3T0HX28-F1
#
_entry.id   AF-A0A3T0HX28-F1
#
_cell.length_a   1.000
_cell.length_b   1.000
_cell.length_c   1.000
_cell.angle_alpha   90.00
_cell.angle_beta   90.00
_cell.angle_gamma   90.00
#
_symmetry.space_group_name_H-M   'P 1'
#
loop_
_entity.id
_entity.type
_entity.pdbx_description
1 polymer ?
#
loop_
_entity_poly.entity_id
_entity_poly.type
_entity_poly.pdbx_seq_one_letter_code
_entity_poly.pdbx_strand_id
1 'polypeptide(L)' 'MEPKQPGNKKMPDFDKLNDRIIAEIPSQPMLVIKTNLDPKNVTDNNPYYQSRDINDPKEFKEYFEE' A
#
# COMPACT_ATOMS: atom_id res chain seq x y z
N MET A 1 29.31 5.24 -6.04
CA MET A 1 29.73 3.82 -6.07
C MET A 1 28.61 3.03 -6.71
N GLU A 2 28.91 2.09 -7.60
CA GLU A 2 27.88 1.22 -8.16
C GLU A 2 27.32 0.29 -7.06
N PRO A 3 26.00 0.07 -7.01
CA PRO A 3 25.40 -0.84 -6.05
C PRO A 3 25.88 -2.27 -6.34
N LYS A 4 26.49 -2.91 -5.33
CA LYS A 4 26.78 -4.34 -5.42
C LYS A 4 25.44 -5.07 -5.55
N GLN A 5 25.28 -5.91 -6.58
CA GLN A 5 24.14 -6.80 -6.74
C GLN A 5 24.48 -8.24 -6.30
N PRO A 6 24.54 -8.53 -4.98
CA PRO A 6 24.64 -9.91 -4.52
C PRO A 6 23.27 -10.58 -4.72
N GLY A 7 23.09 -11.32 -5.82
CA GLY A 7 21.83 -11.97 -6.15
C GLY A 7 21.79 -12.59 -7.55
N ASN A 8 20.64 -13.18 -7.91
CA ASN A 8 20.43 -13.75 -9.24
C ASN A 8 20.40 -12.62 -10.31
N LYS A 9 21.29 -12.69 -11.30
CA LYS A 9 21.41 -11.70 -12.40
C LYS A 9 20.16 -11.54 -13.27
N LYS A 10 19.18 -12.42 -13.13
CA LYS A 10 17.90 -12.39 -13.86
C LYS A 10 16.77 -11.74 -13.07
N MET A 11 16.98 -11.41 -11.79
CA MET A 11 15.98 -10.76 -10.97
C MET A 11 16.02 -9.25 -11.23
N PRO A 12 14.86 -8.56 -11.31
CA PRO A 12 14.83 -7.11 -11.43
C PRO A 12 15.51 -6.46 -10.23
N ASP A 13 16.10 -5.28 -10.42
CA ASP A 13 16.65 -4.47 -9.32
C ASP A 13 15.55 -3.71 -8.56
N PHE A 14 14.31 -3.74 -9.08
CA PHE A 14 13.12 -3.08 -8.54
C PHE A 14 13.26 -1.55 -8.45
N ASP A 15 14.17 -0.98 -9.22
CA ASP A 15 14.41 0.47 -9.27
C ASP A 15 13.32 1.18 -10.08
N LYS A 16 12.74 0.52 -11.09
CA LYS A 16 11.70 1.09 -11.96
C LYS A 16 10.32 0.52 -11.62
N LEU A 17 9.29 1.31 -11.87
CA LEU A 17 7.89 0.92 -11.63
C LEU A 17 7.53 -0.38 -12.38
N ASN A 18 8.04 -0.54 -13.61
CA ASN A 18 7.77 -1.69 -14.47
C ASN A 18 8.44 -2.98 -13.99
N ASP A 19 9.37 -2.89 -13.04
CA ASP A 19 9.99 -4.06 -12.41
C ASP A 19 9.05 -4.69 -11.37
N ARG A 20 7.99 -3.97 -10.98
CA ARG A 20 6.97 -4.41 -10.04
C ARG A 20 5.79 -4.99 -10.80
N ILE A 21 5.26 -6.10 -10.30
CA ILE A 21 3.96 -6.61 -10.73
C ILE A 21 2.90 -5.72 -10.08
N ILE A 22 2.25 -4.88 -10.87
CA ILE A 22 1.08 -4.09 -10.45
C ILE A 22 -0.13 -4.81 -11.02
N ALA A 23 -0.93 -5.43 -10.14
CA ALA A 23 -2.15 -6.09 -10.57
C ALA A 23 -3.14 -5.02 -11.07
N GLU A 24 -3.75 -5.26 -12.24
CA GLU A 24 -4.86 -4.43 -12.73
C GLU A 24 -6.08 -4.59 -11.81
N ILE A 25 -6.87 -3.52 -11.69
CA ILE A 25 -8.12 -3.54 -10.93
C ILE A 25 -9.06 -4.55 -11.60
N PRO A 26 -9.70 -5.46 -10.85
CA PRO A 26 -10.62 -6.43 -11.44
C PRO A 26 -11.80 -5.74 -12.14
N SER A 27 -12.15 -6.22 -13.33
CA SER A 27 -13.29 -5.71 -14.11
C SER A 27 -14.65 -6.21 -13.63
N GLN A 28 -14.65 -7.09 -12.63
CA GLN A 28 -15.83 -7.74 -12.07
C GLN A 28 -16.17 -7.16 -10.69
N PRO A 29 -17.43 -7.25 -10.26
CA PRO A 29 -17.84 -6.78 -8.93
C PRO A 29 -17.06 -7.50 -7.82
N MET A 30 -16.58 -6.72 -6.86
CA MET A 30 -15.91 -7.22 -5.65
C MET A 30 -16.86 -7.20 -4.47
N LEU A 31 -16.87 -8.29 -3.70
CA LEU A 31 -17.58 -8.36 -2.42
C LEU A 31 -16.57 -8.12 -1.29
N VAL A 32 -16.74 -7.02 -0.56
CA VAL A 32 -15.94 -6.69 0.63
C VAL A 32 -16.81 -6.85 1.86
N ILE A 33 -16.46 -7.78 2.76
CA ILE A 33 -17.20 -8.06 3.99
C ILE A 33 -16.40 -7.53 5.17
N LYS A 34 -16.95 -6.53 5.88
CA LYS A 34 -16.39 -6.03 7.13
C LYS A 34 -16.95 -6.83 8.31
N THR A 35 -16.08 -7.18 9.25
CA THR A 35 -16.44 -7.91 10.48
C THR A 35 -16.56 -6.97 11.68
N ASN A 36 -17.11 -7.47 12.78
CA ASN A 36 -17.12 -6.74 14.05
C ASN A 36 -15.74 -6.66 14.72
N LEU A 37 -14.76 -7.44 14.26
CA LEU A 37 -13.37 -7.40 14.71
C LEU A 37 -12.54 -6.38 13.93
N ASP A 38 -13.03 -5.93 12.78
CA ASP A 38 -12.31 -4.96 11.97
C ASP A 38 -12.29 -3.58 12.67
N PRO A 39 -11.18 -2.84 12.55
CA PRO A 39 -11.08 -1.50 13.12
C PRO A 39 -12.18 -0.59 12.56
N LYS A 40 -12.82 0.18 13.44
CA LYS A 40 -13.89 1.12 13.05
C LYS A 40 -13.33 2.33 12.30
N ASN A 41 -12.12 2.78 12.67
CA ASN A 41 -11.47 3.92 12.03
C ASN A 41 -10.23 3.46 11.28
N VAL A 42 -9.98 4.07 10.13
CA VAL A 42 -8.80 3.82 9.29
C VAL A 42 -7.48 4.23 9.96
N THR A 43 -7.56 4.91 11.11
CA THR A 43 -6.40 5.32 11.93
C THR A 43 -6.04 4.28 12.99
N ASP A 44 -6.95 3.36 13.30
CA ASP A 44 -6.78 2.39 14.38
C ASP A 44 -5.96 1.20 13.86
N ASN A 45 -4.81 0.94 14.49
CA ASN A 45 -3.87 -0.12 14.09
C ASN A 45 -3.37 -0.05 12.63
N ASN A 46 -3.43 1.12 12.00
CA ASN A 46 -2.94 1.31 10.64
C ASN A 46 -1.43 1.65 10.66
N PRO A 47 -0.56 0.80 10.08
CA PRO A 47 0.89 1.04 10.07
C PRO A 47 1.30 2.28 9.27
N TYR A 48 0.43 2.75 8.37
CA TYR A 48 0.62 3.97 7.59
C TYR A 48 0.08 5.21 8.31
N TYR A 49 -0.66 5.05 9.40
CA TYR A 49 -1.13 6.16 10.21
C TYR A 49 -0.13 6.47 11.33
N GLN A 50 0.80 7.40 11.06
CA GLN A 50 1.75 7.90 12.06
C GLN A 50 1.29 9.28 12.54
N SER A 51 0.74 9.36 13.75
CA SER A 51 0.10 10.60 14.26
C SER A 51 1.01 11.83 14.31
N ARG A 52 2.34 11.67 14.18
CA ARG A 52 3.32 12.75 14.17
C ARG A 52 3.75 13.20 12.76
N ASP A 53 3.53 12.36 11.75
CA ASP A 53 4.10 12.53 10.41
C ASP A 53 3.04 12.72 9.32
N ILE A 54 1.76 12.80 9.72
CA ILE A 54 0.66 13.06 8.79
C ILE A 54 0.46 14.56 8.67
N ASN A 55 0.83 15.09 7.50
CA ASN A 55 0.67 16.51 7.17
C ASN A 55 -0.82 16.89 7.03
N ASP A 56 -1.65 15.99 6.51
CA ASP A 56 -3.10 16.20 6.38
C ASP A 56 -3.91 14.95 6.82
N PRO A 57 -4.40 14.93 8.08
CA PRO A 57 -5.21 13.84 8.59
C PRO A 57 -6.57 13.67 7.91
N LYS A 58 -7.07 14.70 7.21
CA LYS A 58 -8.35 14.66 6.51
C LYS A 58 -8.18 13.98 5.16
N GLU A 59 -7.19 14.40 4.38
CA GLU A 59 -6.84 13.76 3.11
C GLU A 59 -6.50 12.28 3.30
N PHE A 60 -5.74 11.95 4.36
CA PHE A 60 -5.45 10.56 4.70
C PHE A 60 -6.74 9.75 4.90
N LYS A 61 -7.71 10.28 5.65
CA LYS A 61 -8.98 9.58 5.88
C LYS A 61 -9.76 9.44 4.58
N GLU A 62 -9.89 10.52 3.82
CA GLU A 62 -10.62 10.55 2.55
C GLU A 62 -10.09 9.54 1.53
N TYR A 63 -8.79 9.26 1.50
CA TYR A 63 -8.22 8.23 0.63
C TYR A 63 -8.78 6.82 0.89
N PHE A 64 -9.16 6.52 2.13
CA PHE A 64 -9.68 5.20 2.54
C PHE A 64 -11.22 5.15 2.64
N GLU A 65 -11.90 6.27 2.40
CA GLU A 65 -13.37 6.29 2.27
C GLU A 65 -13.76 5.94 0.82
N GLU A 66 -14.88 5.23 0.64
CA GLU A 66 -15.43 4.86 -0.69
C GLU A 66 -16.19 6.01 -1.36
#